data_AF-A0A699YMJ3-F1
#
_entry.id   AF-A0A699YMJ3-F1
#
_cell.length_a   1.000
_cell.length_b   1.000
_cell.length_c   1.000
_cell.angle_alpha   90.00
_cell.angle_beta   90.00
_cell.angle_gamma   90.00
#
_symmetry.space_group_name_H-M   'P 1'
#
loop_
_entity.id
_entity.type
_entity.pdbx_description
1 polymer ?
#
loop_
_entity_poly.entity_id
_entity_poly.type
_entity_poly.pdbx_seq_one_letter_code
_entity_poly.pdbx_strand_id
1 'polypeptide(L)'
;MDEPGSSQAPLTRLEESFDNQAECDAARLVARCMYEGELAEEGKGPLTLSRVCRVAERWVYSSLTSKCLLLLAGLPPSQLPAGQLVLVLQTLPDSCALLPEYEKWQERMHSLVLSHYGDVHAVITSAQLRDYFQQLPFAAVQLWAGSDELTVDSENSVVELISLWMAAPVGQTCSEEQQQQLSCLVRVQHLSPACVVPIP
;
A
#
# COMPACT_ATOMS: atom_id res chain seq x y z
N MET A 1 -38.43 42.54 -33.03
CA MET A 1 -38.60 41.08 -33.16
C MET A 1 -37.26 40.49 -32.81
N ASP A 2 -37.18 40.07 -31.55
CA ASP A 2 -36.08 39.42 -30.88
C ASP A 2 -35.72 38.07 -31.52
N GLU A 3 -34.42 37.84 -31.69
CA GLU A 3 -33.81 36.52 -31.52
C GLU A 3 -32.63 36.68 -30.55
N PRO A 4 -32.68 36.12 -29.33
CA PRO A 4 -31.53 36.09 -28.47
C PRO A 4 -30.62 34.95 -28.94
N GLY A 5 -29.44 35.33 -29.43
CA GLY A 5 -28.35 34.39 -29.71
C GLY A 5 -28.08 33.54 -28.48
N SER A 6 -28.29 32.23 -28.63
CA SER A 6 -27.99 31.24 -27.61
C SER A 6 -26.48 31.17 -27.40
N SER A 7 -25.98 31.96 -26.45
CA SER A 7 -24.62 31.84 -25.93
C SER A 7 -24.53 30.57 -25.08
N GLN A 8 -24.31 29.43 -25.72
CA GLN A 8 -23.78 28.26 -25.03
C GLN A 8 -22.35 28.60 -24.61
N ALA A 9 -22.16 28.90 -23.31
CA ALA A 9 -20.84 28.99 -22.73
C ALA A 9 -20.09 27.67 -23.05
N PRO A 10 -18.83 27.72 -23.50
CA PRO A 10 -18.07 26.51 -23.73
C PRO A 10 -17.94 25.81 -22.38
N LEU A 11 -18.64 24.69 -22.22
CA LEU A 11 -18.40 23.76 -21.13
C LEU A 11 -16.93 23.36 -21.26
N THR A 12 -16.09 23.92 -20.39
CA THR A 12 -14.69 23.53 -20.24
C THR A 12 -14.70 22.07 -19.84
N ARG A 13 -14.60 21.20 -20.84
CA ARG A 13 -14.51 19.76 -20.66
C ARG A 13 -13.14 19.48 -20.06
N LEU A 14 -13.11 19.13 -18.78
CA LEU A 14 -11.89 18.62 -18.16
C LEU A 14 -11.65 17.23 -18.74
N GLU A 15 -10.69 17.10 -19.65
CA GLU A 15 -10.24 15.81 -20.17
C GLU A 15 -9.03 15.37 -19.35
N GLU A 16 -9.23 14.36 -18.50
CA GLU A 16 -8.15 13.69 -17.80
C GLU A 16 -7.98 12.26 -18.31
N SER A 17 -6.71 11.86 -18.50
CA SER A 17 -6.35 10.49 -18.81
C SER A 17 -6.01 9.70 -17.54
N PHE A 18 -6.55 8.50 -17.48
CA PHE A 18 -6.26 7.47 -16.47
C PHE A 18 -5.70 6.23 -17.16
N ASP A 19 -4.85 5.49 -16.44
CA ASP A 19 -4.07 4.40 -17.03
C ASP A 19 -4.90 3.12 -17.23
N ASN A 20 -6.02 2.99 -16.50
CA ASN A 20 -6.89 1.82 -16.59
C ASN A 20 -8.37 2.14 -16.26
N GLN A 21 -9.27 1.22 -16.64
CA GLN A 21 -10.71 1.39 -16.42
C GLN A 21 -11.08 1.49 -14.93
N ALA A 22 -10.34 0.83 -14.05
CA ALA A 22 -10.65 0.85 -12.62
C ALA A 22 -10.31 2.20 -11.97
N GLU A 23 -9.30 2.92 -12.47
CA GLU A 23 -9.03 4.30 -12.10
C GLU A 23 -10.10 5.25 -12.65
N CYS A 24 -10.58 5.04 -13.88
CA CYS A 24 -11.74 5.77 -14.40
C CYS A 24 -12.98 5.57 -13.51
N ASP A 25 -13.22 4.35 -13.04
CA ASP A 25 -14.34 4.06 -12.14
C ASP A 25 -14.15 4.71 -10.77
N ALA A 26 -12.93 4.71 -10.21
CA ALA A 26 -12.60 5.45 -9.00
C ALA A 26 -12.79 6.97 -9.18
N ALA A 27 -12.41 7.53 -10.33
CA ALA A 27 -12.60 8.94 -10.64
C ALA A 27 -14.09 9.30 -10.73
N ARG A 28 -14.92 8.44 -11.32
CA ARG A 28 -16.38 8.61 -11.30
C ARG A 28 -16.93 8.59 -9.88
N LEU A 29 -16.43 7.72 -9.02
CA LEU A 29 -16.83 7.68 -7.60
C LEU A 29 -16.42 8.95 -6.85
N VAL A 30 -15.20 9.46 -7.08
CA VAL A 30 -14.74 10.73 -6.49
C VAL A 30 -15.63 11.88 -6.96
N ALA A 31 -15.86 11.99 -8.27
CA ALA A 31 -16.70 13.03 -8.84
C ALA A 31 -18.12 12.97 -8.27
N ARG A 32 -18.71 11.77 -8.18
CA ARG A 32 -20.02 11.56 -7.57
C ARG A 32 -20.03 12.00 -6.10
N CYS A 33 -19.03 11.61 -5.32
CA CYS A 33 -18.89 12.00 -3.92
C CYS A 33 -18.75 13.52 -3.75
N MET A 34 -18.11 14.23 -4.70
CA MET A 34 -18.02 15.69 -4.65
C MET A 34 -19.38 16.38 -4.77
N TYR A 35 -20.31 15.80 -5.54
CA TYR A 35 -21.67 16.34 -5.70
C TYR A 35 -22.66 15.84 -4.65
N GLU A 36 -22.58 14.56 -4.29
CA GLU A 36 -23.54 13.90 -3.37
C GLU A 36 -23.09 13.99 -1.89
N GLY A 37 -21.82 14.25 -1.62
CA GLY A 37 -21.24 14.37 -0.28
C GLY A 37 -20.89 13.03 0.39
N GLU A 38 -21.31 11.91 -0.17
CA GLU A 38 -21.11 10.56 0.36
C GLU A 38 -20.49 9.62 -0.67
N LEU A 39 -19.68 8.67 -0.18
CA LEU A 39 -19.09 7.62 -1.01
C LEU A 39 -20.06 6.44 -1.09
N ALA A 40 -20.43 6.04 -2.30
CA ALA A 40 -21.33 4.91 -2.55
C ALA A 40 -20.82 3.59 -1.92
N GLU A 41 -21.73 2.69 -1.53
CA GLU A 41 -21.39 1.37 -0.96
C GLU A 41 -20.47 0.55 -1.88
N GLU A 42 -20.66 0.67 -3.20
CA GLU A 42 -19.82 0.06 -4.25
C GLU A 42 -18.35 0.50 -4.18
N GLY A 43 -18.10 1.69 -3.59
CA GLY A 43 -16.77 2.26 -3.39
C GLY A 43 -16.04 1.79 -2.15
N LYS A 44 -16.66 0.99 -1.27
CA LYS A 44 -16.11 0.62 0.04
C LYS A 44 -15.17 -0.61 0.02
N GLY A 45 -14.92 -1.19 -1.15
CA GLY A 45 -13.91 -2.24 -1.29
C GLY A 45 -12.49 -1.69 -1.04
N PRO A 46 -11.59 -2.46 -0.40
CA PRO A 46 -10.26 -1.95 0.00
C PRO A 46 -9.42 -1.43 -1.17
N LEU A 47 -9.38 -2.16 -2.28
CA LEU A 47 -8.65 -1.72 -3.48
C LEU A 47 -9.34 -0.54 -4.18
N THR A 48 -10.67 -0.45 -4.09
CA THR A 48 -11.39 0.71 -4.62
C THR A 48 -11.10 1.94 -3.78
N LEU A 49 -11.08 1.82 -2.45
CA LEU A 49 -10.73 2.90 -1.53
C LEU A 49 -9.31 3.42 -1.76
N SER A 50 -8.31 2.55 -1.97
CA SER A 50 -6.94 3.02 -2.27
C SER A 50 -6.86 3.76 -3.61
N ARG A 51 -7.59 3.31 -4.64
CA ARG A 51 -7.70 4.04 -5.91
C ARG A 51 -8.41 5.38 -5.76
N VAL A 52 -9.49 5.41 -4.97
CA VAL A 52 -10.21 6.65 -4.64
C VAL A 52 -9.31 7.62 -3.89
N CYS A 53 -8.48 7.16 -2.94
CA CYS A 53 -7.45 7.99 -2.29
C CYS A 53 -6.51 8.61 -3.32
N ARG A 54 -6.02 7.81 -4.27
CA ARG A 54 -5.08 8.27 -5.30
C ARG A 54 -5.70 9.31 -6.24
N VAL A 55 -6.95 9.12 -6.67
CA VAL A 55 -7.63 10.11 -7.51
C VAL A 55 -8.01 11.36 -6.70
N ALA A 56 -8.48 11.19 -5.47
CA ALA A 56 -8.82 12.30 -4.59
C ALA A 56 -7.59 13.16 -4.29
N GLU A 57 -6.42 12.55 -4.10
CA GLU A 57 -5.17 13.25 -3.92
C GLU A 57 -4.75 14.04 -5.17
N ARG A 58 -4.83 13.43 -6.36
CA ARG A 58 -4.60 14.10 -7.65
C ARG A 58 -5.50 15.33 -7.84
N TRP A 59 -6.73 15.28 -7.34
CA TRP A 59 -7.69 16.39 -7.39
C TRP A 59 -7.67 17.31 -6.16
N VAL A 60 -6.70 17.12 -5.27
CA VAL A 60 -6.51 17.92 -4.04
C VAL A 60 -7.75 17.89 -3.13
N TYR A 61 -8.49 16.78 -3.13
CA TYR A 61 -9.69 16.59 -2.32
C TYR A 61 -9.38 15.87 -1.00
N SER A 62 -8.66 16.58 -0.12
CA SER A 62 -8.09 16.05 1.11
C SER A 62 -9.10 15.42 2.08
N SER A 63 -10.32 15.95 2.15
CA SER A 63 -11.36 15.43 3.03
C SER A 63 -11.84 14.03 2.63
N LEU A 64 -11.84 13.72 1.33
CA LEU A 64 -12.16 12.38 0.86
C LEU A 64 -11.01 11.40 1.10
N THR A 65 -9.76 11.83 0.91
CA THR A 65 -8.58 11.01 1.22
C THR A 65 -8.55 10.62 2.70
N SER A 66 -8.78 11.56 3.62
CA SER A 66 -8.89 11.30 5.06
C SER A 66 -10.02 10.30 5.38
N LYS A 67 -11.22 10.50 4.82
CA LYS A 67 -12.35 9.57 4.99
C LYS A 67 -12.01 8.16 4.49
N CYS A 68 -11.37 8.04 3.33
CA CYS A 68 -11.01 6.74 2.76
C CYS A 68 -9.95 6.00 3.60
N LEU A 69 -8.96 6.72 4.17
CA LEU A 69 -7.99 6.14 5.10
C LEU A 69 -8.66 5.61 6.37
N LEU A 70 -9.62 6.36 6.94
CA LEU A 70 -10.39 5.90 8.10
C LEU A 70 -11.22 4.65 7.78
N LEU A 71 -11.85 4.61 6.60
CA LEU A 71 -12.58 3.43 6.15
C LEU A 71 -11.65 2.23 5.99
N LEU A 72 -10.48 2.41 5.36
CA LEU A 72 -9.46 1.37 5.19
C LEU A 72 -8.96 0.83 6.54
N ALA A 73 -8.66 1.71 7.49
CA ALA A 73 -8.25 1.32 8.84
C ALA A 73 -9.35 0.55 9.60
N GLY A 74 -10.61 0.87 9.33
CA GLY A 74 -11.78 0.23 9.94
C GLY A 74 -12.22 -1.10 9.30
N LEU A 75 -11.59 -1.53 8.19
CA LEU A 75 -11.99 -2.77 7.52
C LEU A 75 -11.65 -4.02 8.36
N PRO A 76 -12.54 -5.04 8.37
CA PRO A 76 -12.27 -6.30 9.05
C PRO A 76 -11.10 -7.03 8.37
N PRO A 77 -10.27 -7.77 9.12
CA PRO A 77 -9.06 -8.39 8.58
C PRO A 77 -9.35 -9.44 7.51
N SER A 78 -10.52 -10.08 7.58
CA SER A 78 -11.00 -11.04 6.57
C SER A 78 -11.19 -10.44 5.18
N GLN A 79 -11.33 -9.12 5.07
CA GLN A 79 -11.48 -8.41 3.79
C GLN A 79 -10.14 -7.98 3.18
N LEU A 80 -9.02 -8.21 3.86
CA LEU A 80 -7.68 -7.87 3.38
C LEU A 80 -6.77 -9.11 3.40
N PRO A 81 -6.99 -10.08 2.49
CA PRO A 81 -6.03 -11.17 2.30
C PRO A 81 -4.69 -10.63 1.77
N ALA A 82 -3.61 -11.39 1.98
CA ALA A 82 -2.23 -11.01 1.65
C ALA A 82 -2.06 -10.36 0.25
N GLY A 83 -2.62 -10.97 -0.81
CA GLY A 83 -2.53 -10.42 -2.17
C GLY A 83 -3.27 -9.09 -2.35
N GLN A 84 -4.40 -8.89 -1.68
CA GLN A 84 -5.14 -7.63 -1.76
C GLN A 84 -4.46 -6.53 -0.92
N LEU A 85 -3.86 -6.89 0.21
CA LEU A 85 -3.05 -5.98 1.01
C LEU A 85 -1.89 -5.41 0.19
N VAL A 86 -1.14 -6.26 -0.53
CA VAL A 86 -0.06 -5.82 -1.43
C VAL A 86 -0.56 -4.77 -2.43
N LEU A 87 -1.68 -5.06 -3.12
CA LEU A 87 -2.25 -4.14 -4.10
C LEU A 87 -2.69 -2.80 -3.47
N VAL A 88 -3.28 -2.84 -2.28
CA VAL A 88 -3.66 -1.63 -1.54
C VAL A 88 -2.43 -0.79 -1.21
N LEU A 89 -1.38 -1.41 -0.68
CA LEU A 89 -0.14 -0.73 -0.31
C LEU A 89 0.60 -0.14 -1.52
N GLN A 90 0.59 -0.82 -2.66
CA GLN A 90 1.17 -0.30 -3.90
C GLN A 90 0.35 0.82 -4.56
N THR A 91 -0.94 0.91 -4.25
CA THR A 91 -1.84 1.90 -4.87
C THR A 91 -1.97 3.17 -4.03
N LEU A 92 -1.79 3.07 -2.71
CA LEU A 92 -1.92 4.22 -1.82
C LEU A 92 -0.82 5.26 -2.10
N PRO A 93 -1.19 6.56 -2.22
CA PRO A 93 -0.21 7.62 -2.40
C PRO A 93 0.69 7.81 -1.17
N ASP A 94 1.98 8.06 -1.38
CA ASP A 94 2.92 8.37 -0.30
C ASP A 94 2.51 9.63 0.50
N SER A 95 1.85 10.58 -0.16
CA SER A 95 1.34 11.82 0.46
C SER A 95 0.28 11.57 1.52
N CYS A 96 -0.34 10.38 1.56
CA CYS A 96 -1.22 9.98 2.65
C CYS A 96 -0.49 9.95 4.00
N ALA A 97 0.83 9.74 4.04
CA ALA A 97 1.62 9.75 5.27
C ALA A 97 1.61 11.10 6.01
N LEU A 98 1.20 12.19 5.33
CA LEU A 98 1.08 13.52 5.92
C LEU A 98 -0.24 13.75 6.67
N LEU A 99 -1.21 12.83 6.51
CA LEU A 99 -2.53 12.96 7.13
C LEU A 99 -2.52 12.37 8.55
N PRO A 100 -3.18 13.01 9.53
CA PRO A 100 -3.22 12.50 10.89
C PRO A 100 -3.90 11.13 11.00
N GLU A 101 -4.82 10.81 10.10
CA GLU A 101 -5.51 9.51 10.06
C GLU A 101 -4.61 8.37 9.58
N TYR A 102 -3.45 8.70 9.00
CA TYR A 102 -2.50 7.70 8.53
C TYR A 102 -1.94 6.85 9.67
N GLU A 103 -1.79 7.39 10.87
CA GLU A 103 -1.30 6.64 12.04
C GLU A 103 -2.17 5.39 12.32
N LYS A 104 -3.50 5.56 12.28
CA LYS A 104 -4.44 4.44 12.46
C LYS A 104 -4.32 3.41 11.34
N TRP A 105 -4.13 3.87 10.11
CA TRP A 105 -3.88 2.98 8.98
C TRP A 105 -2.54 2.25 9.13
N GLN A 106 -1.51 2.92 9.63
CA GLN A 106 -0.18 2.35 9.82
C GLN A 106 -0.18 1.28 10.91
N GLU A 107 -0.81 1.53 12.06
CA GLU A 107 -0.99 0.52 13.11
C GLU A 107 -1.76 -0.70 12.58
N ARG A 108 -2.83 -0.43 11.81
CA ARG A 108 -3.63 -1.49 11.19
C ARG A 108 -2.83 -2.30 10.18
N MET A 109 -2.07 -1.64 9.33
CA MET A 109 -1.18 -2.24 8.36
C MET A 109 -0.14 -3.12 9.06
N HIS A 110 0.50 -2.63 10.13
CA HIS A 110 1.46 -3.40 10.91
C HIS A 110 0.84 -4.71 11.41
N SER A 111 -0.34 -4.63 12.05
CA SER A 111 -1.08 -5.82 12.50
C SER A 111 -1.40 -6.79 11.35
N LEU A 112 -1.83 -6.29 10.19
CA LEU A 112 -2.15 -7.12 9.03
C LEU A 112 -0.91 -7.78 8.43
N VAL A 113 0.18 -7.05 8.28
CA VAL A 113 1.46 -7.57 7.77
C VAL A 113 1.95 -8.69 8.68
N LEU A 114 1.94 -8.50 9.99
CA LEU A 114 2.32 -9.56 10.94
C LEU A 114 1.35 -10.73 10.92
N SER A 115 0.05 -10.49 10.76
CA SER A 115 -0.92 -11.60 10.68
C SER A 115 -0.73 -12.50 9.47
N HIS A 116 -0.23 -11.95 8.34
CA HIS A 116 -0.02 -12.70 7.10
C HIS A 116 1.40 -13.24 6.95
N TYR A 117 2.39 -12.52 7.46
CA TYR A 117 3.81 -12.77 7.22
C TYR A 117 4.64 -12.96 8.50
N GLY A 118 4.01 -12.91 9.68
CA GLY A 118 4.69 -13.11 10.97
C GLY A 118 5.20 -14.52 11.18
N ASP A 119 4.52 -15.52 10.58
CA ASP A 119 5.03 -16.88 10.49
C ASP A 119 6.00 -17.01 9.31
N VAL A 120 7.27 -16.75 9.62
CA VAL A 120 8.35 -16.73 8.63
C VAL A 120 8.55 -18.10 7.98
N HIS A 121 8.35 -19.18 8.73
CA HIS A 121 8.43 -20.54 8.19
C HIS A 121 7.30 -20.81 7.18
N ALA A 122 6.06 -20.39 7.49
CA ALA A 122 4.94 -20.50 6.57
C ALA A 122 5.16 -19.68 5.30
N VAL A 123 5.74 -18.47 5.41
CA VAL A 123 6.09 -17.66 4.24
C VAL A 123 7.15 -18.37 3.41
N ILE A 124 8.23 -18.86 4.01
CA ILE A 124 9.31 -19.55 3.29
C ILE A 124 8.82 -20.83 2.60
N THR A 125 7.86 -21.55 3.17
CA THR A 125 7.36 -22.81 2.58
C THR A 125 6.29 -22.57 1.50
N SER A 126 5.45 -21.55 1.65
CA SER A 126 4.35 -21.26 0.72
C SER A 126 4.78 -20.39 -0.46
N ALA A 127 4.80 -20.96 -1.67
CA ALA A 127 5.13 -20.21 -2.89
C ALA A 127 4.25 -18.96 -3.09
N GLN A 128 2.95 -19.08 -2.83
CA GLN A 128 2.02 -17.97 -2.97
C GLN A 128 2.32 -16.84 -1.98
N LEU A 129 2.66 -17.14 -0.72
CA LEU A 129 3.01 -16.11 0.26
C LEU A 129 4.34 -15.46 -0.08
N ARG A 130 5.33 -16.23 -0.56
CA ARG A 130 6.60 -15.66 -1.05
C ARG A 130 6.37 -14.70 -2.20
N ASP A 131 5.50 -15.04 -3.15
CA ASP A 131 5.22 -14.20 -4.31
C ASP A 131 4.55 -12.88 -3.90
N TYR A 132 3.65 -12.90 -2.92
CA TYR A 132 3.06 -11.67 -2.37
C TYR A 132 4.06 -10.87 -1.53
N PHE A 133 4.89 -11.55 -0.72
CA PHE A 133 5.91 -10.91 0.10
C PHE A 133 6.90 -10.13 -0.76
N GLN A 134 7.37 -10.72 -1.86
CA GLN A 134 8.27 -10.10 -2.84
C GLN A 134 7.72 -8.83 -3.51
N GLN A 135 6.41 -8.63 -3.45
CA GLN A 135 5.73 -7.47 -4.01
C GLN A 135 5.43 -6.38 -2.96
N LEU A 136 5.73 -6.62 -1.68
CA LEU A 136 5.52 -5.62 -0.64
C LEU A 136 6.39 -4.37 -0.90
N PRO A 137 5.87 -3.17 -0.66
CA PRO A 137 6.69 -1.97 -0.71
C PRO A 137 7.68 -1.93 0.46
N PHE A 138 8.77 -1.17 0.28
CA PHE A 138 9.84 -1.03 1.26
C PHE A 138 9.34 -0.76 2.68
N ALA A 139 8.42 0.18 2.87
CA ALA A 139 7.91 0.55 4.19
C ALA A 139 7.25 -0.63 4.93
N ALA A 140 6.58 -1.54 4.20
CA ALA A 140 5.96 -2.73 4.79
C ALA A 140 7.03 -3.77 5.18
N VAL A 141 8.06 -3.94 4.37
CA VAL A 141 9.19 -4.84 4.67
C VAL A 141 10.02 -4.31 5.84
N GLN A 142 10.23 -3.00 5.91
CA GLN A 142 10.91 -2.35 7.02
C GLN A 142 10.16 -2.56 8.34
N LEU A 143 8.84 -2.39 8.33
CA LEU A 143 8.00 -2.64 9.52
C LEU A 143 8.00 -4.12 9.92
N TRP A 144 7.92 -5.03 8.94
CA TRP A 144 8.01 -6.46 9.19
C TRP A 144 9.36 -6.85 9.81
N ALA A 145 10.47 -6.43 9.20
CA ALA A 145 11.83 -6.78 9.65
C ALA A 145 12.17 -6.17 11.02
N GLY A 146 11.60 -5.00 11.35
CA GLY A 146 11.80 -4.35 12.65
C GLY A 146 10.94 -4.93 13.78
N SER A 147 10.05 -5.88 13.50
CA SER A 147 9.12 -6.40 14.50
C SER A 147 9.73 -7.47 15.40
N ASP A 148 9.48 -7.35 16.70
CA ASP A 148 9.79 -8.38 17.71
C ASP A 148 8.76 -9.53 17.74
N GLU A 149 7.64 -9.40 17.03
CA GLU A 149 6.53 -10.36 17.07
C GLU A 149 6.66 -11.48 16.03
N LEU A 150 7.72 -11.47 15.22
CA LEU A 150 7.95 -12.51 14.20
C LEU A 150 8.23 -13.87 14.86
N THR A 151 7.52 -14.91 14.40
CA THR A 151 7.83 -16.29 14.77
C THR A 151 8.83 -16.84 13.76
N VAL A 152 10.08 -16.96 14.19
CA VAL A 152 11.23 -17.37 13.37
C VAL A 152 11.95 -18.55 13.99
N ASP A 153 12.40 -19.50 13.17
CA ASP A 153 13.29 -20.59 13.61
C ASP A 153 14.70 -20.05 13.92
N SER A 154 15.15 -19.08 13.13
CA SER A 154 16.39 -18.34 13.31
C SER A 154 16.35 -17.02 12.55
N GLU A 155 17.20 -16.08 12.96
CA GLU A 155 17.38 -14.79 12.26
C GLU A 155 17.87 -14.98 10.81
N ASN A 156 18.53 -16.10 10.49
CA ASN A 156 18.93 -16.43 9.13
C ASN A 156 17.72 -16.48 8.17
N SER A 157 16.56 -16.91 8.66
CA SER A 157 15.31 -17.01 7.90
C SER A 157 14.77 -15.62 7.54
N VAL A 158 14.97 -14.64 8.43
CA VAL A 158 14.63 -13.23 8.18
C VAL A 158 15.55 -12.67 7.08
N VAL A 159 16.86 -12.94 7.18
CA VAL A 159 17.83 -12.54 6.15
C VAL A 159 17.53 -13.19 4.80
N GLU A 160 17.13 -14.46 4.78
CA GLU A 160 16.74 -15.16 3.56
C GLU A 160 15.55 -14.46 2.87
N LEU A 161 14.50 -14.14 3.62
CA LEU A 161 13.33 -13.45 3.06
C LEU A 161 13.65 -12.02 2.62
N ILE A 162 14.47 -11.28 3.36
CA ILE A 162 14.91 -9.93 2.94
C ILE A 162 15.72 -10.04 1.64
N SER A 163 16.64 -11.01 1.56
CA SER A 163 17.44 -11.24 0.35
C SER A 163 16.57 -11.62 -0.85
N LEU A 164 15.56 -12.47 -0.63
CA LEU A 164 14.58 -12.85 -1.64
C LEU A 164 13.77 -11.63 -2.12
N TRP A 165 13.33 -10.78 -1.19
CA TRP A 165 12.63 -9.55 -1.52
C TRP A 165 13.52 -8.56 -2.28
N MET A 166 14.77 -8.37 -1.86
CA MET A 166 15.75 -7.51 -2.55
C MET A 166 16.04 -8.00 -3.98
N ALA A 167 16.02 -9.31 -4.22
CA ALA A 167 16.16 -9.89 -5.55
C ALA A 167 14.90 -9.72 -6.42
N ALA A 168 13.75 -9.38 -5.85
CA ALA A 168 12.50 -9.18 -6.57
C ALA A 168 12.44 -7.78 -7.23
N PRO A 169 11.58 -7.57 -8.25
CA PRO A 169 11.53 -6.29 -8.98
C PRO A 169 11.30 -5.07 -8.09
N VAL A 170 10.50 -5.19 -7.01
CA VAL A 170 10.26 -4.09 -6.06
C VAL A 170 11.53 -3.83 -5.24
N GLY A 171 12.15 -4.86 -4.68
CA GLY A 171 13.37 -4.70 -3.88
C GLY A 171 14.60 -4.26 -4.69
N GLN A 172 14.68 -4.59 -5.98
CA GLN A 172 15.74 -4.11 -6.87
C GLN A 172 15.73 -2.59 -7.06
N THR A 173 14.60 -1.92 -6.79
CA THR A 173 14.52 -0.46 -6.84
C THR A 173 15.03 0.22 -5.57
N CYS A 174 15.45 -0.53 -4.56
CA CYS A 174 15.94 0.04 -3.31
C CYS A 174 17.21 0.84 -3.48
N SER A 175 17.24 2.03 -2.86
CA SER A 175 18.46 2.82 -2.72
C SER A 175 19.44 2.17 -1.74
N GLU A 176 20.73 2.54 -1.83
CA GLU A 176 21.74 2.10 -0.87
C GLU A 176 21.36 2.44 0.58
N GLU A 177 20.74 3.61 0.80
CA GLU A 177 20.25 4.03 2.13
C GLU A 177 19.16 3.07 2.66
N GLN A 178 18.24 2.64 1.81
CA GLN A 178 17.18 1.68 2.18
C GLN A 178 17.76 0.30 2.51
N GLN A 179 18.77 -0.14 1.75
CA GLN A 179 19.47 -1.39 2.05
C GLN A 179 20.20 -1.31 3.39
N GLN A 180 20.86 -0.19 3.67
CA GLN A 180 21.49 0.05 4.97
C GLN A 180 20.46 0.04 6.10
N GLN A 181 19.30 0.68 5.93
CA GLN A 181 18.22 0.66 6.91
C GLN A 181 17.75 -0.76 7.22
N LEU A 182 17.53 -1.60 6.21
CA LEU A 182 17.14 -3.01 6.42
C LEU A 182 18.24 -3.80 7.12
N SER A 183 19.50 -3.57 6.76
CA SER A 183 20.63 -4.25 7.39
C SER A 183 20.72 -3.97 8.91
N CYS A 184 20.34 -2.75 9.33
CA CYS A 184 20.33 -2.36 10.74
C CYS A 184 19.20 -3.01 11.55
N LEU A 185 18.17 -3.56 10.88
CA LEU A 185 17.04 -4.21 11.56
C LEU A 185 17.32 -5.70 11.84
N VAL A 186 18.24 -6.32 11.11
CA VAL A 186 18.64 -7.70 11.32
C VAL A 186 19.46 -7.83 12.60
N ARG A 187 19.07 -8.74 13.49
CA ARG A 187 19.76 -8.97 14.76
C ARG A 187 20.96 -9.87 14.54
N VAL A 188 22.06 -9.27 14.09
CA VAL A 188 23.33 -9.96 13.74
C VAL A 188 23.81 -10.90 14.85
N GLN A 189 23.57 -10.56 16.12
CA GLN A 189 23.87 -11.38 17.30
C GLN A 189 23.20 -12.77 17.32
N HIS A 190 22.12 -12.98 16.55
CA HIS A 190 21.38 -14.23 16.45
C HIS A 190 21.62 -14.96 15.11
N LEU A 191 22.50 -14.43 14.26
CA LEU A 191 22.88 -15.10 13.01
C LEU A 191 23.83 -16.27 13.28
N SER A 192 23.67 -17.34 12.51
CA SER A 192 24.66 -18.40 12.49
C SER A 192 25.94 -17.93 11.80
N PRO A 193 27.13 -18.42 12.21
CA PRO A 193 28.42 -17.99 11.64
C PRO A 193 28.51 -18.11 10.11
N ALA A 194 27.77 -19.04 9.51
CA ALA A 194 27.71 -19.23 8.06
C ALA A 194 27.05 -18.06 7.29
N CYS A 195 26.19 -17.26 7.95
CA CYS A 195 25.48 -16.13 7.36
C CYS A 195 26.18 -14.78 7.59
N VAL A 196 27.29 -14.75 8.34
CA VAL A 196 28.07 -13.52 8.64
C VAL A 196 29.16 -13.25 7.58
N VAL A 197 29.23 -14.07 6.53
CA VAL A 197 30.18 -13.84 5.43
C VAL A 197 29.67 -12.65 4.61
N PRO A 198 30.51 -11.62 4.37
CA PRO A 198 30.07 -10.40 3.72
C PRO A 198 29.60 -10.68 2.30
N ILE A 199 28.45 -10.10 1.95
CA ILE A 199 27.97 -9.97 0.58
C ILE A 199 29.05 -9.14 -0.17
N PRO A 200 29.65 -9.65 -1.26
CA PRO A 200 30.71 -8.97 -2.00
C PRO A 200 30.22 -7.73 -2.76
#